data_AF-A0A6C0BSZ2-F1
#
_entry.id   AF-A0A6C0BSZ2-F1
#
_cell.length_a   1.000
_cell.length_b   1.000
_cell.length_c   1.000
_cell.angle_alpha   90.00
_cell.angle_beta   90.00
_cell.angle_gamma   90.00
#
_symmetry.space_group_name_H-M   'P 1'
#
loop_
_entity.id
_entity.type
_entity.pdbx_description
1 polymer ?
#
loop_
_entity_poly.entity_id
_entity_poly.type
_entity_poly.pdbx_seq_one_letter_code
_entity_poly.pdbx_strand_id
1 'polypeptide(L)'
;MSKHKKITRRNHKQTNRKRISHKRTNRKRISHKRTNRKPIAHYKQLTIKGGSPVEQLRIEELSSKLKNPMENLGKMLSVVCKDPDNCLALGAYIPMMKRFFNDFRDLSLVDIKSLNRLGSPSSNGFVFEIPFKKNEYTSYTVLKSAAKPEADNLFYEYYVGKTFINKYLQQFPVFVETYDCYRYNSLSLASTFKQIAEKKIKISNTGITDLNTVITRIDHGDLTSVSEMKRMFEDSCSEPVTICILIQHFNNLTPFKNIFDETSPNYKTNRMDGPYLFYQLYFALSVIGDKYTHYDLHAENVNVYKPYSGQKYILMRYHSNGKVHEFPSEYIVKIIDYGRNYINNETISTNEIVYDIICNTPKCKPDCGDKVGYETIQGDYIDFHNINPVVPNASHDLRVFANLNDIMWKGRIYKDLYYEEEYGTPEDLTGDADHIRSIHDLRAALEKTAFPNYNNDMKKKYEGWEQAAIMDVYDDGRDYEFKVI
;
A
#
# COMPACT_ATOMS: atom_id res chain seq x y z
N MET A 1 -1.43 49.05 43.80
CA MET A 1 -1.85 50.26 43.06
C MET A 1 -1.60 50.06 41.57
N SER A 2 -2.61 50.40 40.78
CA SER A 2 -2.88 49.97 39.41
C SER A 2 -1.80 50.34 38.38
N LYS A 3 -1.46 49.39 37.47
CA LYS A 3 -0.76 49.68 36.21
C LYS A 3 -1.65 49.28 35.04
N HIS A 4 -2.09 50.29 34.30
CA HIS A 4 -2.85 50.17 33.05
C HIS A 4 -2.05 49.43 31.96
N LYS A 5 -2.64 48.38 31.38
CA LYS A 5 -2.24 47.79 30.10
C LYS A 5 -3.07 48.42 28.97
N LYS A 6 -2.38 49.03 28.01
CA LYS A 6 -2.93 49.56 26.76
C LYS A 6 -3.30 48.40 25.83
N ILE A 7 -4.55 48.39 25.37
CA ILE A 7 -5.08 47.52 24.33
C ILE A 7 -4.81 48.17 22.97
N THR A 8 -4.03 47.50 22.12
CA THR A 8 -3.83 47.90 20.71
C THR A 8 -4.92 47.33 19.82
N ARG A 9 -5.69 48.21 19.19
CA ARG A 9 -6.66 47.92 18.13
C ARG A 9 -5.94 47.44 16.87
N ARG A 10 -6.27 46.24 16.37
CA ARG A 10 -5.90 45.77 15.03
C ARG A 10 -7.04 46.07 14.05
N ASN A 11 -6.67 46.69 12.93
CA ASN A 11 -7.54 47.11 11.84
C ASN A 11 -8.04 45.89 11.03
N HIS A 12 -9.36 45.75 10.93
CA HIS A 12 -10.01 44.89 9.94
C HIS A 12 -9.88 45.54 8.56
N LYS A 13 -9.06 44.97 7.67
CA LYS A 13 -9.11 45.24 6.23
C LYS A 13 -10.21 44.38 5.62
N GLN A 14 -11.32 45.02 5.24
CA GLN A 14 -12.32 44.47 4.33
C GLN A 14 -11.69 44.28 2.95
N THR A 15 -11.63 43.04 2.47
CA THR A 15 -11.31 42.72 1.08
C THR A 15 -12.60 42.50 0.30
N ASN A 16 -12.83 43.38 -0.67
CA ASN A 16 -13.92 43.33 -1.62
C ASN A 16 -13.81 42.09 -2.52
N ARG A 17 -14.70 41.10 -2.30
CA ARG A 17 -14.92 40.01 -3.25
C ARG A 17 -15.68 40.53 -4.49
N LYS A 18 -14.96 40.75 -5.59
CA LYS A 18 -15.54 40.93 -6.92
C LYS A 18 -16.24 39.63 -7.33
N ARG A 19 -17.56 39.69 -7.50
CA ARG A 19 -18.39 38.64 -8.14
C ARG A 19 -17.96 38.50 -9.60
N ILE A 20 -17.30 37.40 -9.92
CA ILE A 20 -17.11 36.94 -11.30
C ILE A 20 -18.34 36.10 -11.65
N SER A 21 -19.23 36.65 -12.48
CA SER A 21 -20.36 35.92 -13.04
C SER A 21 -19.87 35.01 -14.16
N HIS A 22 -19.72 33.71 -13.88
CA HIS A 22 -19.51 32.73 -14.94
C HIS A 22 -20.81 32.50 -15.71
N LYS A 23 -20.83 32.99 -16.96
CA LYS A 23 -21.83 32.62 -17.97
C LYS A 23 -21.83 31.10 -18.15
N ARG A 24 -22.93 30.46 -17.76
CA ARG A 24 -23.24 29.06 -18.07
C ARG A 24 -23.30 28.88 -19.59
N THR A 25 -22.27 28.30 -20.18
CA THR A 25 -22.36 27.68 -21.51
C THR A 25 -23.01 26.32 -21.36
N ASN A 26 -24.23 26.18 -21.90
CA ASN A 26 -24.94 24.92 -22.05
C ASN A 26 -24.16 23.95 -22.97
N ARG A 27 -23.25 23.15 -22.39
CA ARG A 27 -22.75 21.95 -23.06
C ARG A 27 -23.82 20.86 -22.92
N LYS A 28 -24.46 20.54 -24.05
CA LYS A 28 -25.33 19.36 -24.21
C LYS A 28 -24.56 18.12 -23.72
N ARG A 29 -25.02 17.53 -22.62
CA ARG A 29 -24.60 16.19 -22.17
C ARG A 29 -24.98 15.19 -23.27
N ILE A 30 -23.99 14.68 -23.98
CA ILE A 30 -24.13 13.46 -24.76
C ILE A 30 -24.25 12.33 -23.73
N SER A 31 -25.48 11.84 -23.53
CA SER A 31 -25.70 10.62 -22.76
C SER A 31 -25.17 9.46 -23.59
N HIS A 32 -24.01 8.93 -23.22
CA HIS A 32 -23.64 7.60 -23.66
C HIS A 32 -24.65 6.63 -23.04
N LYS A 33 -25.66 6.25 -23.83
CA LYS A 33 -26.50 5.09 -23.56
C LYS A 33 -25.54 3.92 -23.31
N ARG A 34 -25.45 3.50 -22.04
CA ARG A 34 -24.92 2.19 -21.66
C ARG A 34 -25.68 1.16 -22.48
N THR A 35 -25.06 0.67 -23.54
CA THR A 35 -25.51 -0.55 -24.20
C THR A 35 -25.31 -1.66 -23.18
N ASN A 36 -26.40 -2.18 -22.65
CA ASN A 36 -26.43 -3.43 -21.91
C ASN A 36 -25.72 -4.49 -22.77
N ARG A 37 -24.43 -4.74 -22.49
CA ARG A 37 -23.75 -5.93 -22.99
C ARG A 37 -24.46 -7.08 -22.30
N LYS A 38 -25.25 -7.81 -23.10
CA LYS A 38 -25.85 -9.09 -22.69
C LYS A 38 -24.75 -9.99 -22.10
N PRO A 39 -25.06 -10.78 -21.06
CA PRO A 39 -24.12 -11.75 -20.53
C PRO A 39 -23.58 -12.60 -21.69
N ILE A 40 -22.26 -12.79 -21.73
CA ILE A 40 -21.58 -13.65 -22.69
C ILE A 40 -22.30 -15.00 -22.63
N ALA A 41 -22.95 -15.32 -23.74
CA ALA A 41 -23.72 -16.54 -23.89
C ALA A 41 -22.83 -17.74 -23.52
N HIS A 42 -23.41 -18.73 -22.82
CA HIS A 42 -22.89 -20.09 -22.77
C HIS A 42 -22.21 -20.44 -24.10
N TYR A 43 -20.94 -20.87 -24.03
CA TYR A 43 -20.21 -21.40 -25.17
C TYR A 43 -21.11 -22.42 -25.88
N LYS A 44 -21.76 -22.01 -26.98
CA LYS A 44 -22.43 -22.94 -27.88
C LYS A 44 -21.32 -23.83 -28.42
N GLN A 45 -21.39 -25.12 -28.09
CA GLN A 45 -20.56 -26.13 -28.73
C GLN A 45 -20.70 -25.96 -30.25
N LEU A 46 -19.65 -25.49 -30.89
CA LEU A 46 -19.50 -25.50 -32.34
C LEU A 46 -19.41 -26.96 -32.75
N THR A 47 -20.55 -27.54 -33.16
CA THR A 47 -20.57 -28.85 -33.81
C THR A 47 -20.07 -28.70 -35.24
N ILE A 48 -18.76 -28.80 -35.42
CA ILE A 48 -18.14 -28.89 -36.75
C ILE A 48 -18.46 -30.30 -37.29
N LYS A 49 -19.51 -30.43 -38.09
CA LYS A 49 -19.78 -31.65 -38.85
C LYS A 49 -18.86 -31.68 -40.08
N GLY A 50 -17.84 -32.55 -40.07
CA GLY A 50 -17.07 -32.89 -41.28
C GLY A 50 -15.54 -32.92 -41.20
N GLY A 51 -14.91 -32.86 -40.02
CA GLY A 51 -13.45 -32.98 -39.91
C GLY A 51 -12.96 -34.42 -40.07
N SER A 52 -11.79 -34.61 -40.69
CA SER A 52 -11.16 -35.94 -40.82
C SER A 52 -10.90 -36.57 -39.44
N PRO A 53 -10.77 -37.91 -39.31
CA PRO A 53 -10.49 -38.56 -38.02
C PRO A 53 -9.26 -37.98 -37.29
N VAL A 54 -8.24 -37.57 -38.04
CA VAL A 54 -7.03 -36.91 -37.50
C VAL A 54 -7.34 -35.53 -36.93
N GLU A 55 -8.27 -34.81 -37.55
CA GLU A 55 -8.71 -33.49 -37.14
C GLU A 55 -9.61 -33.55 -35.91
N GLN A 56 -10.46 -34.57 -35.81
CA GLN A 56 -11.22 -34.87 -34.59
C GLN A 56 -10.31 -35.22 -33.42
N LEU A 57 -9.29 -36.07 -33.62
CA LEU A 57 -8.30 -36.37 -32.58
C LEU A 57 -7.52 -35.13 -32.14
N ARG A 58 -7.13 -34.25 -33.08
CA ARG A 58 -6.48 -32.97 -32.76
C ARG A 58 -7.40 -32.02 -32.01
N ILE A 59 -8.68 -31.93 -32.39
CA ILE A 59 -9.68 -31.12 -31.68
C ILE A 59 -9.95 -31.69 -30.30
N GLU A 60 -10.01 -33.00 -30.13
CA GLU A 60 -10.18 -33.67 -28.83
C GLU A 60 -8.95 -33.47 -27.94
N GLU A 61 -7.74 -33.48 -28.52
CA GLU A 61 -6.48 -33.21 -27.82
C GLU A 61 -6.34 -31.72 -27.44
N LEU A 62 -6.69 -30.80 -28.33
CA LEU A 62 -6.75 -29.36 -28.03
C LEU A 62 -7.83 -29.06 -27.00
N SER A 63 -9.00 -29.68 -27.15
CA SER A 63 -10.10 -29.54 -26.19
C SER A 63 -9.72 -30.16 -24.85
N SER A 64 -9.03 -31.30 -24.80
CA SER A 64 -8.57 -31.90 -23.56
C SER A 64 -7.45 -31.10 -22.89
N LYS A 65 -6.53 -30.51 -23.68
CA LYS A 65 -5.57 -29.53 -23.19
C LYS A 65 -6.28 -28.29 -22.69
N LEU A 66 -7.36 -27.82 -23.31
CA LEU A 66 -8.17 -26.68 -22.85
C LEU A 66 -9.19 -27.02 -21.73
N LYS A 67 -9.46 -28.31 -21.45
CA LYS A 67 -10.46 -28.76 -20.47
C LYS A 67 -10.13 -28.36 -19.04
N ASN A 68 -8.86 -28.09 -18.72
CA ASN A 68 -8.46 -27.63 -17.39
C ASN A 68 -7.75 -26.27 -17.43
N PRO A 69 -8.48 -25.15 -17.67
CA PRO A 69 -7.90 -23.82 -17.76
C PRO A 69 -7.06 -23.41 -16.54
N MET A 70 -7.42 -23.89 -15.35
CA MET A 70 -6.68 -23.58 -14.12
C MET A 70 -5.36 -24.34 -14.03
N GLU A 71 -5.33 -25.62 -14.42
CA GLU A 71 -4.08 -26.39 -14.47
C GLU A 71 -3.12 -25.79 -15.51
N ASN A 72 -3.62 -25.39 -16.68
CA ASN A 72 -2.80 -24.69 -17.67
C ASN A 72 -2.27 -23.35 -17.17
N LEU A 73 -3.10 -22.60 -16.44
CA LEU A 73 -2.68 -21.34 -15.84
C LEU A 73 -1.56 -21.57 -14.82
N GLY A 74 -1.66 -22.62 -13.99
CA GLY A 74 -0.60 -22.99 -13.06
C GLY A 74 0.70 -23.39 -13.77
N LYS A 75 0.62 -24.20 -14.85
CA LYS A 75 1.78 -24.56 -15.67
C LYS A 75 2.42 -23.32 -16.31
N MET A 76 1.61 -22.44 -16.88
CA MET A 76 2.08 -21.19 -17.46
C MET A 76 2.77 -20.31 -16.41
N LEU A 77 2.15 -20.10 -15.24
CA LEU A 77 2.75 -19.35 -14.14
C LEU A 77 4.07 -19.96 -13.70
N SER A 78 4.18 -21.29 -13.59
CA SER A 78 5.44 -21.94 -13.23
C SER A 78 6.58 -21.70 -14.23
N VAL A 79 6.26 -21.34 -15.48
CA VAL A 79 7.23 -21.01 -16.54
C VAL A 79 7.53 -19.52 -16.61
N VAL A 80 6.50 -18.67 -16.70
CA VAL A 80 6.66 -17.22 -16.92
C VAL A 80 6.90 -16.45 -15.61
N CYS A 81 6.56 -17.08 -14.49
CA CYS A 81 6.53 -16.50 -13.17
C CYS A 81 7.07 -17.49 -12.14
N LYS A 82 8.29 -17.99 -12.36
CA LYS A 82 8.89 -19.01 -11.49
C LYS A 82 8.99 -18.56 -10.02
N ASP A 83 9.21 -17.27 -9.81
CA ASP A 83 9.19 -16.63 -8.51
C ASP A 83 7.93 -15.74 -8.41
N PRO A 84 6.91 -16.16 -7.63
CA PRO A 84 5.67 -15.42 -7.48
C PRO A 84 5.87 -14.02 -6.90
N ASP A 85 6.78 -13.85 -5.93
CA ASP A 85 7.00 -12.56 -5.29
C ASP A 85 7.57 -11.55 -6.28
N ASN A 86 8.42 -12.05 -7.17
CA ASN A 86 8.99 -11.29 -8.26
C ASN A 86 7.91 -10.72 -9.17
N CYS A 87 6.98 -11.59 -9.61
CA CYS A 87 5.90 -11.17 -10.48
C CYS A 87 4.90 -10.24 -9.81
N LEU A 88 4.63 -10.46 -8.52
CA LEU A 88 3.80 -9.57 -7.73
C LEU A 88 4.48 -8.20 -7.57
N ALA A 89 5.79 -8.16 -7.32
CA ALA A 89 6.51 -6.92 -7.05
C ALA A 89 6.64 -6.04 -8.30
N LEU A 90 6.86 -6.68 -9.45
CA LEU A 90 6.94 -6.07 -10.79
C LEU A 90 5.55 -5.80 -11.40
N GLY A 91 4.50 -6.40 -10.84
CA GLY A 91 3.11 -6.34 -11.29
C GLY A 91 2.76 -7.06 -12.59
N ALA A 92 3.75 -7.63 -13.28
CA ALA A 92 3.62 -8.20 -14.62
C ALA A 92 2.63 -9.38 -14.76
N TYR A 93 2.20 -10.00 -13.65
CA TYR A 93 1.27 -11.15 -13.68
C TYR A 93 0.22 -11.14 -12.57
N ILE A 94 0.00 -10.02 -11.89
CA ILE A 94 -0.95 -9.93 -10.77
C ILE A 94 -2.35 -10.45 -11.15
N PRO A 95 -2.98 -10.03 -12.27
CA PRO A 95 -4.33 -10.51 -12.61
C PRO A 95 -4.41 -12.03 -12.83
N MET A 96 -3.34 -12.63 -13.36
CA MET A 96 -3.25 -14.06 -13.60
C MET A 96 -3.09 -14.84 -12.28
N MET A 97 -2.22 -14.37 -11.39
CA MET A 97 -2.03 -14.97 -10.07
C MET A 97 -3.30 -14.88 -9.23
N LYS A 98 -3.95 -13.71 -9.21
CA LYS A 98 -5.23 -13.51 -8.53
C LYS A 98 -6.29 -14.45 -9.07
N ARG A 99 -6.44 -14.58 -10.40
CA ARG A 99 -7.36 -15.56 -10.98
C ARG A 99 -7.01 -17.00 -10.59
N PHE A 100 -5.73 -17.36 -10.55
CA PHE A 100 -5.28 -18.70 -10.20
C PHE A 100 -5.60 -19.07 -8.75
N PHE A 101 -5.37 -18.15 -7.81
CA PHE A 101 -5.62 -18.30 -6.37
C PHE A 101 -6.98 -17.77 -5.90
N ASN A 102 -7.91 -17.48 -6.82
CA ASN A 102 -9.23 -16.92 -6.50
C ASN A 102 -9.15 -15.65 -5.61
N ASP A 103 -8.38 -14.66 -6.06
CA ASP A 103 -8.03 -13.42 -5.36
C ASP A 103 -7.41 -13.65 -3.97
N PHE A 104 -6.76 -14.80 -3.75
CA PHE A 104 -6.26 -15.23 -2.44
C PHE A 104 -7.36 -15.35 -1.37
N ARG A 105 -8.60 -15.59 -1.78
CA ARG A 105 -9.76 -15.70 -0.87
C ARG A 105 -10.10 -17.12 -0.48
N ASP A 106 -9.65 -18.09 -1.27
CA ASP A 106 -9.91 -19.50 -1.02
C ASP A 106 -8.92 -20.06 0.01
N LEU A 107 -9.30 -19.99 1.30
CA LEU A 107 -8.45 -20.44 2.40
C LEU A 107 -8.19 -21.95 2.37
N SER A 108 -8.94 -22.74 1.59
CA SER A 108 -8.67 -24.18 1.43
C SER A 108 -7.35 -24.45 0.71
N LEU A 109 -6.81 -23.44 0.01
CA LEU A 109 -5.50 -23.49 -0.63
C LEU A 109 -4.35 -23.20 0.33
N VAL A 110 -4.61 -22.86 1.60
CA VAL A 110 -3.56 -22.52 2.55
C VAL A 110 -2.87 -23.76 3.08
N ASP A 111 -1.55 -23.83 2.89
CA ASP A 111 -0.72 -24.86 3.53
C ASP A 111 -0.43 -24.51 4.99
N ILE A 112 -1.35 -24.87 5.88
CA ILE A 112 -1.29 -24.51 7.31
C ILE A 112 -0.03 -25.02 8.03
N LYS A 113 0.60 -26.08 7.53
CA LYS A 113 1.82 -26.65 8.13
C LYS A 113 3.03 -25.77 7.87
N SER A 114 2.98 -24.98 6.81
CA SER A 114 4.05 -24.09 6.37
C SER A 114 3.80 -22.64 6.82
N LEU A 115 2.79 -22.40 7.66
CA LEU A 115 2.48 -21.09 8.21
C LEU A 115 3.60 -20.63 9.14
N ASN A 116 4.19 -19.48 8.82
CA ASN A 116 5.34 -18.93 9.54
C ASN A 116 5.00 -17.58 10.15
N ARG A 117 5.49 -17.31 11.35
CA ARG A 117 5.40 -15.96 11.92
C ARG A 117 6.49 -15.08 11.31
N LEU A 118 6.11 -13.89 10.86
CA LEU A 118 7.05 -12.87 10.40
C LEU A 118 7.39 -11.90 11.53
N GLY A 119 8.66 -11.50 11.62
CA GLY A 119 9.12 -10.56 12.65
C GLY A 119 8.89 -11.04 14.09
N SER A 120 9.02 -10.15 15.06
CA SER A 120 8.56 -10.36 16.44
C SER A 120 7.18 -9.72 16.64
N PRO A 121 6.32 -10.23 17.55
CA PRO A 121 5.05 -9.58 17.86
C PRO A 121 5.35 -8.19 18.42
N SER A 122 4.64 -7.18 17.93
CA SER A 122 4.74 -5.81 18.41
C SER A 122 3.65 -5.54 19.45
N SER A 123 3.67 -4.34 20.03
CA SER A 123 2.55 -3.86 20.86
C SER A 123 1.24 -3.77 20.09
N ASN A 124 1.29 -3.58 18.76
CA ASN A 124 0.12 -3.34 17.92
C ASN A 124 -0.39 -4.65 17.31
N GLY A 125 0.48 -5.59 16.98
CA GLY A 125 0.03 -6.78 16.29
C GLY A 125 1.07 -7.86 16.11
N PHE A 126 0.64 -8.90 15.40
CA PHE A 126 1.49 -9.95 14.91
C PHE A 126 1.09 -10.30 13.48
N VAL A 127 2.05 -10.85 12.73
CA VAL A 127 1.89 -11.16 11.32
C VAL A 127 2.31 -12.59 11.04
N PHE A 128 1.48 -13.27 10.26
CA PHE A 128 1.76 -14.61 9.74
C PHE A 128 1.90 -14.55 8.23
N GLU A 129 2.96 -15.16 7.73
CA GLU A 129 3.09 -15.55 6.34
C GLU A 129 2.15 -16.72 6.05
N ILE A 130 1.28 -16.53 5.06
CA ILE A 130 0.25 -17.47 4.67
C ILE A 130 0.59 -18.02 3.28
N PRO A 131 1.01 -19.29 3.17
CA PRO A 131 1.31 -19.92 1.88
C PRO A 131 0.04 -20.43 1.20
N PHE A 132 -0.34 -19.81 0.09
CA PHE A 132 -1.38 -20.32 -0.81
C PHE A 132 -0.74 -21.27 -1.81
N LYS A 133 -1.07 -22.56 -1.72
CA LYS A 133 -0.55 -23.62 -2.58
C LYS A 133 -1.67 -24.20 -3.44
N LYS A 134 -1.45 -24.21 -4.76
CA LYS A 134 -2.35 -24.85 -5.72
C LYS A 134 -1.52 -25.58 -6.75
N ASN A 135 -1.64 -26.91 -6.78
CA ASN A 135 -0.71 -27.80 -7.49
C ASN A 135 0.73 -27.57 -6.98
N GLU A 136 1.69 -27.45 -7.90
CA GLU A 136 3.11 -27.20 -7.61
C GLU A 136 3.47 -25.71 -7.48
N TYR A 137 2.48 -24.81 -7.50
CA TYR A 137 2.69 -23.36 -7.44
C TYR A 137 2.24 -22.81 -6.09
N THR A 138 3.16 -22.16 -5.38
CA THR A 138 2.92 -21.54 -4.07
C THR A 138 3.14 -20.05 -4.17
N SER A 139 2.26 -19.24 -3.61
CA SER A 139 2.45 -17.79 -3.46
C SER A 139 2.10 -17.40 -2.03
N TYR A 140 2.73 -16.36 -1.52
CA TYR A 140 2.61 -15.96 -0.13
C TYR A 140 1.79 -14.68 0.03
N THR A 141 1.08 -14.58 1.15
CA THR A 141 0.42 -13.36 1.62
C THR A 141 0.72 -13.16 3.10
N VAL A 142 0.40 -12.00 3.67
CA VAL A 142 0.50 -11.77 5.12
C VAL A 142 -0.89 -11.67 5.73
N LEU A 143 -1.13 -12.37 6.83
CA LEU A 143 -2.26 -12.15 7.72
C LEU A 143 -1.80 -11.30 8.92
N LYS A 144 -2.23 -10.04 8.97
CA LYS A 144 -1.99 -9.12 10.09
C LYS A 144 -3.13 -9.24 11.09
N SER A 145 -2.80 -9.35 12.37
CA SER A 145 -3.76 -9.48 13.48
C SER A 145 -3.41 -8.52 14.61
N ALA A 146 -4.42 -8.00 15.29
CA ALA A 146 -4.25 -7.09 16.42
C ALA A 146 -3.77 -7.86 17.66
N ALA A 147 -2.84 -7.28 18.41
CA ALA A 147 -2.32 -7.90 19.63
C ALA A 147 -3.19 -7.61 20.87
N LYS A 148 -3.89 -6.48 20.86
CA LYS A 148 -4.70 -5.96 21.98
C LYS A 148 -5.80 -5.04 21.43
N PRO A 149 -6.87 -4.76 22.20
CA PRO A 149 -7.97 -3.92 21.74
C PRO A 149 -7.54 -2.50 21.34
N GLU A 150 -6.57 -1.93 22.04
CA GLU A 150 -6.09 -0.55 21.85
C GLU A 150 -5.03 -0.43 20.74
N ALA A 151 -4.70 -1.51 20.03
CA ALA A 151 -3.84 -1.43 18.86
C ALA A 151 -4.57 -0.74 17.71
N ASP A 152 -3.83 -0.15 16.76
CA ASP A 152 -4.41 0.47 15.56
C ASP A 152 -5.46 -0.46 14.91
N ASN A 153 -6.67 0.07 14.70
CA ASN A 153 -7.81 -0.77 14.32
C ASN A 153 -7.64 -1.31 12.90
N LEU A 154 -7.50 -2.64 12.79
CA LEU A 154 -7.26 -3.30 11.50
C LEU A 154 -8.39 -3.18 10.49
N PHE A 155 -9.63 -2.94 10.93
CA PHE A 155 -10.70 -2.68 9.96
C PHE A 155 -10.52 -1.33 9.25
N TYR A 156 -10.00 -0.32 9.95
CA TYR A 156 -9.66 0.95 9.30
C TYR A 156 -8.52 0.81 8.31
N GLU A 157 -7.44 0.11 8.70
CA GLU A 157 -6.34 -0.21 7.78
C GLU A 157 -6.85 -0.95 6.54
N TYR A 158 -7.73 -1.94 6.74
CA TYR A 158 -8.39 -2.64 5.65
C TYR A 158 -9.21 -1.70 4.76
N TYR A 159 -10.00 -0.82 5.36
CA TYR A 159 -10.84 0.13 4.64
C TYR A 159 -9.98 1.06 3.77
N VAL A 160 -8.93 1.65 4.34
CA VAL A 160 -7.98 2.51 3.62
C VAL A 160 -7.32 1.74 2.47
N GLY A 161 -6.77 0.57 2.77
CA GLY A 161 -6.12 -0.29 1.80
C GLY A 161 -7.04 -0.64 0.63
N LYS A 162 -8.26 -1.10 0.95
CA LYS A 162 -9.22 -1.61 -0.03
C LYS A 162 -9.85 -0.51 -0.88
N THR A 163 -10.22 0.62 -0.26
CA THR A 163 -11.03 1.66 -0.91
C THR A 163 -10.22 2.82 -1.47
N PHE A 164 -8.96 2.98 -1.03
CA PHE A 164 -8.06 4.03 -1.49
C PHE A 164 -6.81 3.45 -2.15
N ILE A 165 -5.93 2.79 -1.39
CA ILE A 165 -4.60 2.35 -1.88
C ILE A 165 -4.71 1.45 -3.10
N ASN A 166 -5.62 0.47 -3.07
CA ASN A 166 -5.76 -0.50 -4.16
C ASN A 166 -6.09 0.15 -5.52
N LYS A 167 -6.66 1.36 -5.55
CA LYS A 167 -6.94 2.11 -6.79
C LYS A 167 -5.66 2.59 -7.47
N TYR A 168 -4.58 2.78 -6.71
CA TYR A 168 -3.31 3.31 -7.18
C TYR A 168 -2.26 2.23 -7.45
N LEU A 169 -2.55 0.95 -7.21
CA LEU A 169 -1.60 -0.16 -7.42
C LEU A 169 -1.12 -0.29 -8.87
N GLN A 170 -1.95 0.10 -9.84
CA GLN A 170 -1.57 0.08 -11.25
C GLN A 170 -0.84 1.34 -11.69
N GLN A 171 -0.90 2.44 -10.92
CA GLN A 171 -0.19 3.68 -11.22
C GLN A 171 1.16 3.73 -10.53
N PHE A 172 1.24 3.27 -9.28
CA PHE A 172 2.44 3.36 -8.46
C PHE A 172 2.82 1.99 -7.90
N PRO A 173 3.97 1.42 -8.33
CA PRO A 173 4.42 0.11 -7.88
C PRO A 173 4.88 0.11 -6.41
N VAL A 174 4.89 1.27 -5.74
CA VAL A 174 5.33 1.38 -4.35
C VAL A 174 4.31 0.91 -3.32
N PHE A 175 3.05 0.74 -3.70
CA PHE A 175 2.01 0.31 -2.77
C PHE A 175 1.90 -1.22 -2.70
N VAL A 176 1.49 -1.69 -1.53
CA VAL A 176 1.16 -3.10 -1.25
C VAL A 176 -0.35 -3.27 -1.24
N GLU A 177 -0.84 -4.28 -1.95
CA GLU A 177 -2.29 -4.56 -2.07
C GLU A 177 -2.88 -5.09 -0.75
N THR A 178 -4.08 -4.62 -0.41
CA THR A 178 -4.94 -5.22 0.62
C THR A 178 -5.97 -6.15 -0.02
N TYR A 179 -5.86 -7.45 0.23
CA TYR A 179 -6.72 -8.44 -0.41
C TYR A 179 -8.11 -8.53 0.23
N ASP A 180 -8.18 -8.88 1.52
CA ASP A 180 -9.45 -9.15 2.19
C ASP A 180 -9.41 -8.96 3.71
N CYS A 181 -10.58 -9.05 4.35
CA CYS A 181 -10.77 -8.90 5.79
C CYS A 181 -11.45 -10.15 6.37
N TYR A 182 -10.97 -10.59 7.53
CA TYR A 182 -11.39 -11.82 8.18
C TYR A 182 -11.65 -11.57 9.67
N ARG A 183 -12.46 -12.46 10.26
CA ARG A 183 -12.72 -12.51 11.69
C ARG A 183 -12.33 -13.88 12.24
N TYR A 184 -11.61 -13.90 13.36
CA TYR A 184 -11.45 -15.13 14.14
C TYR A 184 -12.82 -15.61 14.63
N ASN A 185 -13.11 -16.90 14.44
CA ASN A 185 -14.40 -17.49 14.79
C ASN A 185 -14.69 -17.46 16.30
N SER A 186 -13.68 -17.19 17.13
CA SER A 186 -13.82 -16.88 18.56
C SER A 186 -12.62 -16.11 19.09
N LEU A 187 -12.80 -15.41 20.22
CA LEU A 187 -11.71 -14.80 21.00
C LEU A 187 -10.65 -15.83 21.45
N SER A 188 -11.06 -17.07 21.71
CA SER A 188 -10.15 -18.16 22.08
C SER A 188 -9.18 -18.46 20.93
N LEU A 189 -9.68 -18.54 19.70
CA LEU A 189 -8.86 -18.78 18.50
C LEU A 189 -7.89 -17.62 18.22
N ALA A 190 -8.36 -16.37 18.35
CA ALA A 190 -7.49 -15.19 18.27
C ALA A 190 -6.35 -15.26 19.32
N SER A 191 -6.70 -15.65 20.55
CA SER A 191 -5.74 -15.85 21.65
C SER A 191 -4.76 -17.00 21.39
N THR A 192 -5.21 -18.08 20.76
CA THR A 192 -4.34 -19.19 20.32
C THR A 192 -3.33 -18.69 19.28
N PHE A 193 -3.76 -17.95 18.26
CA PHE A 193 -2.86 -17.40 17.24
C PHE A 193 -1.86 -16.40 17.81
N LYS A 194 -2.29 -15.56 18.76
CA LYS A 194 -1.36 -14.71 19.52
C LYS A 194 -0.31 -15.53 20.28
N GLN A 195 -0.71 -16.62 20.95
CA GLN A 195 0.23 -17.52 21.63
C GLN A 195 1.20 -18.23 20.67
N ILE A 196 0.74 -18.63 19.48
CA ILE A 196 1.61 -19.16 18.41
C ILE A 196 2.64 -18.09 18.02
N ALA A 197 2.19 -16.85 17.79
CA ALA A 197 3.06 -15.74 17.41
C ALA A 197 4.07 -15.40 18.53
N GLU A 198 3.68 -15.50 19.79
CA GLU A 198 4.57 -15.33 20.94
C GLU A 198 5.50 -16.54 21.18
N LYS A 199 5.46 -17.55 20.30
CA LYS A 199 6.22 -18.82 20.37
C LYS A 199 5.93 -19.63 21.64
N LYS A 200 4.79 -19.39 22.28
CA LYS A 200 4.34 -20.17 23.46
C LYS A 200 3.84 -21.56 23.07
N ILE A 201 3.34 -21.72 21.84
CA ILE A 201 2.84 -22.99 21.28
C ILE A 201 3.20 -23.13 19.80
N LYS A 202 3.35 -24.37 19.31
CA LYS A 202 3.47 -24.66 17.86
C LYS A 202 2.09 -24.91 17.25
N ILE A 203 1.86 -24.48 16.02
CA ILE A 203 0.57 -24.70 15.33
C ILE A 203 0.19 -26.19 15.26
N SER A 204 1.17 -27.07 15.07
CA SER A 204 1.01 -28.54 15.09
C SER A 204 0.41 -29.07 16.39
N ASN A 205 0.54 -28.34 17.51
CA ASN A 205 0.08 -28.76 18.83
C ASN A 205 -1.32 -28.23 19.15
N THR A 206 -1.94 -27.46 18.25
CA THR A 206 -3.25 -26.82 18.48
C THR A 206 -4.42 -27.63 17.93
N GLY A 207 -4.16 -28.67 17.12
CA GLY A 207 -5.19 -29.44 16.41
C GLY A 207 -5.78 -28.72 15.19
N ILE A 208 -5.30 -27.51 14.88
CA ILE A 208 -5.75 -26.73 13.74
C ILE A 208 -5.16 -27.31 12.44
N THR A 209 -6.03 -27.79 11.56
CA THR A 209 -5.66 -28.40 10.27
C THR A 209 -6.16 -27.64 9.05
N ASP A 210 -7.08 -26.69 9.23
CA ASP A 210 -7.68 -25.88 8.17
C ASP A 210 -7.94 -24.46 8.68
N LEU A 211 -7.45 -23.46 7.95
CA LEU A 211 -7.60 -22.06 8.33
C LEU A 211 -9.06 -21.59 8.30
N ASN A 212 -9.94 -22.22 7.50
CA ASN A 212 -11.39 -21.94 7.50
C ASN A 212 -12.05 -22.24 8.85
N THR A 213 -11.48 -23.16 9.65
CA THR A 213 -11.99 -23.46 10.99
C THR A 213 -11.64 -22.38 12.01
N VAL A 214 -10.64 -21.54 11.69
CA VAL A 214 -10.09 -20.51 12.57
C VAL A 214 -10.68 -19.15 12.27
N ILE A 215 -10.70 -18.76 11.00
CA ILE A 215 -11.13 -17.45 10.55
C ILE A 215 -12.20 -17.59 9.47
N THR A 216 -13.16 -16.67 9.48
CA THR A 216 -14.19 -16.53 8.45
C THR A 216 -14.03 -15.18 7.78
N ARG A 217 -14.16 -15.16 6.45
CA ARG A 217 -14.15 -13.90 5.69
C ARG A 217 -15.32 -13.03 6.15
N ILE A 218 -15.05 -11.75 6.41
CA ILE A 218 -16.12 -10.80 6.71
C ILE A 218 -16.79 -10.44 5.40
N ASP A 219 -18.04 -10.86 5.23
CA ASP A 219 -18.84 -10.41 4.10
C ASP A 219 -19.18 -8.94 4.29
N HIS A 220 -18.63 -8.11 3.41
CA HIS A 220 -18.90 -6.69 3.35
C HIS A 220 -19.55 -6.43 1.99
N GLY A 221 -20.64 -5.68 1.99
CA GLY A 221 -21.26 -5.17 0.79
C GLY A 221 -20.39 -4.08 0.14
N ASP A 222 -21.07 -3.07 -0.39
CA ASP A 222 -20.41 -1.91 -0.95
C ASP A 222 -19.83 -1.02 0.15
N LEU A 223 -18.50 -1.03 0.33
CA LEU A 223 -17.79 -0.17 1.29
C LEU A 223 -17.84 1.33 0.94
N THR A 224 -18.48 1.71 -0.17
CA THR A 224 -18.82 3.12 -0.45
C THR A 224 -20.19 3.51 0.11
N SER A 225 -21.01 2.54 0.56
CA SER A 225 -22.31 2.79 1.18
C SER A 225 -22.16 3.14 2.67
N VAL A 226 -22.75 4.26 3.08
CA VAL A 226 -22.74 4.72 4.49
C VAL A 226 -23.35 3.69 5.44
N SER A 227 -24.41 3.01 5.04
CA SER A 227 -25.05 1.99 5.90
C SER A 227 -24.12 0.81 6.15
N GLU A 228 -23.39 0.40 5.11
CA GLU A 228 -22.46 -0.72 5.20
C GLU A 228 -21.22 -0.35 5.99
N MET A 229 -20.68 0.85 5.77
CA MET A 229 -19.60 1.38 6.60
C MET A 229 -19.98 1.41 8.08
N LYS A 230 -21.15 1.96 8.44
CA LYS A 230 -21.63 1.98 9.83
C LYS A 230 -21.67 0.59 10.45
N ARG A 231 -22.25 -0.39 9.74
CA ARG A 231 -22.30 -1.78 10.20
C ARG A 231 -20.90 -2.35 10.47
N MET A 232 -19.98 -2.12 9.54
CA MET A 232 -18.63 -2.68 9.63
C MET A 232 -17.76 -2.01 10.71
N PHE A 233 -17.89 -0.70 10.88
CA PHE A 233 -17.24 0.04 11.97
C PHE A 233 -17.85 -0.30 13.35
N GLU A 234 -19.14 -0.60 13.41
CA GLU A 234 -19.79 -1.09 14.65
C GLU A 234 -19.25 -2.46 15.07
N ASP A 235 -19.08 -3.35 14.09
CA ASP A 235 -18.49 -4.66 14.28
C ASP A 235 -17.04 -4.56 14.78
N SER A 236 -16.23 -3.67 14.19
CA SER A 236 -14.83 -3.48 14.59
C SER A 236 -14.64 -2.78 15.94
N CYS A 237 -15.61 -1.99 16.39
CA CYS A 237 -15.64 -1.48 17.76
C CYS A 237 -16.04 -2.56 18.78
N SER A 238 -16.84 -3.54 18.37
CA SER A 238 -17.32 -4.58 19.29
C SER A 238 -16.24 -5.62 19.62
N GLU A 239 -15.46 -6.04 18.61
CA GLU A 239 -14.45 -7.08 18.75
C GLU A 239 -13.16 -6.76 17.96
N PRO A 240 -12.42 -5.69 18.30
CA PRO A 240 -11.27 -5.24 17.51
C PRO A 240 -10.17 -6.32 17.36
N VAL A 241 -9.96 -7.14 18.40
CA VAL A 241 -8.93 -8.19 18.41
C VAL A 241 -9.27 -9.42 17.58
N THR A 242 -10.53 -9.59 17.16
CA THR A 242 -10.93 -10.72 16.30
C THR A 242 -10.76 -10.39 14.83
N ILE A 243 -10.52 -9.13 14.47
CA ILE A 243 -10.31 -8.71 13.09
C ILE A 243 -8.86 -8.99 12.67
N CYS A 244 -8.71 -9.54 11.48
CA CYS A 244 -7.43 -9.71 10.81
C CYS A 244 -7.55 -9.41 9.32
N ILE A 245 -6.46 -8.99 8.71
CA ILE A 245 -6.45 -8.52 7.32
C ILE A 245 -5.42 -9.29 6.51
N LEU A 246 -5.79 -9.63 5.28
CA LEU A 246 -4.92 -10.31 4.34
C LEU A 246 -4.32 -9.28 3.38
N ILE A 247 -3.01 -9.15 3.39
CA ILE A 247 -2.26 -8.20 2.58
C ILE A 247 -1.25 -8.93 1.70
N GLN A 248 -0.86 -8.29 0.60
CA GLN A 248 0.19 -8.78 -0.28
C GLN A 248 1.52 -8.90 0.48
N HIS A 249 2.26 -9.96 0.16
CA HIS A 249 3.56 -10.25 0.73
C HIS A 249 4.61 -10.36 -0.38
N PHE A 250 5.86 -10.10 -0.01
CA PHE A 250 7.02 -10.46 -0.81
C PHE A 250 8.06 -11.05 0.14
N ASN A 251 8.59 -12.24 -0.19
CA ASN A 251 9.72 -12.76 0.55
C ASN A 251 10.91 -11.82 0.37
N ASN A 252 11.71 -11.63 1.43
CA ASN A 252 12.92 -10.81 1.41
C ASN A 252 12.68 -9.28 1.28
N LEU A 253 11.54 -8.76 1.75
CA LEU A 253 11.43 -7.33 2.01
C LEU A 253 12.49 -6.90 3.04
N THR A 254 13.24 -5.85 2.69
CA THR A 254 14.23 -5.26 3.59
C THR A 254 13.79 -3.85 3.96
N PRO A 255 13.54 -3.55 5.24
CA PRO A 255 13.20 -2.19 5.67
C PRO A 255 14.30 -1.19 5.33
N PHE A 256 13.93 0.06 5.03
CA PHE A 256 14.87 1.16 4.82
C PHE A 256 15.85 1.30 5.98
N LYS A 257 15.38 1.07 7.22
CA LYS A 257 16.21 1.05 8.43
C LYS A 257 17.42 0.13 8.28
N ASN A 258 17.25 -1.03 7.67
CA ASN A 258 18.32 -2.02 7.48
C ASN A 258 19.17 -1.72 6.24
N ILE A 259 18.57 -1.15 5.18
CA ILE A 259 19.30 -0.76 3.97
C ILE A 259 20.32 0.33 4.26
N PHE A 260 19.95 1.31 5.10
CA PHE A 260 20.75 2.49 5.43
C PHE A 260 21.40 2.42 6.82
N ASP A 261 21.44 1.24 7.43
CA ASP A 261 22.17 1.02 8.69
C ASP A 261 23.68 1.23 8.47
N GLU A 262 24.28 2.19 9.18
CA GLU A 262 25.72 2.51 9.08
C GLU A 262 26.63 1.34 9.50
N THR A 263 26.10 0.39 10.29
CA THR A 263 26.82 -0.81 10.71
C THR A 263 26.82 -1.90 9.65
N SER A 264 25.99 -1.77 8.60
CA SER A 264 25.91 -2.72 7.50
C SER A 264 27.19 -2.71 6.66
N PRO A 265 27.76 -3.88 6.31
CA PRO A 265 28.92 -3.95 5.41
C PRO A 265 28.63 -3.35 4.03
N ASN A 266 27.36 -3.30 3.63
CA ASN A 266 26.90 -2.76 2.35
C ASN A 266 26.46 -1.29 2.44
N TYR A 267 26.60 -0.62 3.60
CA TYR A 267 26.15 0.77 3.77
C TYR A 267 26.67 1.72 2.70
N LYS A 268 27.98 1.66 2.40
CA LYS A 268 28.61 2.53 1.40
C LYS A 268 28.01 2.37 0.01
N THR A 269 27.68 1.13 -0.38
CA THR A 269 27.08 0.85 -1.68
C THR A 269 25.60 1.22 -1.69
N ASN A 270 24.86 0.88 -0.64
CA ASN A 270 23.43 1.13 -0.52
C ASN A 270 23.10 2.62 -0.43
N ARG A 271 23.97 3.41 0.22
CA ARG A 271 23.82 4.87 0.31
C ARG A 271 23.79 5.54 -1.07
N MET A 272 24.42 4.93 -2.10
CA MET A 272 24.37 5.46 -3.46
C MET A 272 22.96 5.36 -4.07
N ASP A 273 22.17 4.35 -3.70
CA ASP A 273 20.77 4.24 -4.16
C ASP A 273 19.83 5.18 -3.42
N GLY A 274 20.24 5.72 -2.26
CA GLY A 274 19.44 6.56 -1.37
C GLY A 274 18.56 7.58 -2.10
N PRO A 275 19.13 8.54 -2.85
CA PRO A 275 18.34 9.57 -3.54
C PRO A 275 17.27 8.98 -4.47
N TYR A 276 17.59 7.87 -5.12
CA TYR A 276 16.71 7.22 -6.09
C TYR A 276 15.61 6.41 -5.41
N LEU A 277 15.89 5.73 -4.30
CA LEU A 277 14.88 5.05 -3.49
C LEU A 277 13.90 6.06 -2.88
N PHE A 278 14.39 7.20 -2.38
CA PHE A 278 13.52 8.29 -1.95
C PHE A 278 12.72 8.88 -3.11
N TYR A 279 13.30 8.97 -4.30
CA TYR A 279 12.55 9.43 -5.46
C TYR A 279 11.43 8.47 -5.84
N GLN A 280 11.67 7.14 -5.82
CA GLN A 280 10.58 6.15 -6.03
C GLN A 280 9.43 6.37 -5.04
N LEU A 281 9.75 6.57 -3.75
CA LEU A 281 8.79 6.79 -2.67
C LEU A 281 8.00 8.09 -2.84
N TYR A 282 8.71 9.23 -2.89
CA TYR A 282 8.11 10.56 -2.87
C TYR A 282 7.52 10.96 -4.22
N PHE A 283 7.89 10.31 -5.32
CA PHE A 283 7.17 10.47 -6.57
C PHE A 283 5.69 10.11 -6.38
N ALA A 284 5.40 8.90 -5.92
CA ALA A 284 4.02 8.45 -5.72
C ALA A 284 3.29 9.32 -4.69
N LEU A 285 3.91 9.53 -3.51
CA LEU A 285 3.29 10.29 -2.43
C LEU A 285 2.99 11.73 -2.84
N SER A 286 3.90 12.42 -3.54
CA SER A 286 3.65 13.80 -4.00
C SER A 286 2.55 13.90 -5.05
N VAL A 287 2.32 12.86 -5.87
CA VAL A 287 1.24 12.88 -6.88
C VAL A 287 -0.12 12.78 -6.21
N ILE A 288 -0.23 12.03 -5.10
CA ILE A 288 -1.48 11.84 -4.37
C ILE A 288 -1.59 12.66 -3.08
N GLY A 289 -0.60 13.51 -2.77
CA GLY A 289 -0.43 14.18 -1.48
C GLY A 289 -1.62 15.05 -1.06
N ASP A 290 -2.33 15.65 -2.01
CA ASP A 290 -3.54 16.44 -1.74
C ASP A 290 -4.72 15.60 -1.19
N LYS A 291 -4.64 14.28 -1.35
CA LYS A 291 -5.71 13.33 -1.01
C LYS A 291 -5.25 12.23 -0.05
N TYR A 292 -3.99 12.25 0.35
CA TYR A 292 -3.37 11.16 1.08
C TYR A 292 -2.23 11.64 1.97
N THR A 293 -2.24 11.18 3.21
CA THR A 293 -1.10 11.30 4.13
C THR A 293 -0.99 10.00 4.89
N HIS A 294 0.19 9.42 4.98
CA HIS A 294 0.39 8.14 5.65
C HIS A 294 0.37 8.27 7.18
N TYR A 295 0.87 9.38 7.74
CA TYR A 295 0.92 9.65 9.19
C TYR A 295 1.78 8.67 10.03
N ASP A 296 2.41 7.69 9.41
CA ASP A 296 3.36 6.78 10.07
C ASP A 296 4.44 6.31 9.10
N LEU A 297 4.87 7.20 8.21
CA LEU A 297 5.88 6.90 7.21
C LEU A 297 7.29 6.95 7.80
N HIS A 298 7.72 5.87 8.44
CA HIS A 298 9.08 5.72 8.96
C HIS A 298 9.86 4.58 8.28
N ALA A 299 11.15 4.48 8.57
CA ALA A 299 12.07 3.55 7.91
C ALA A 299 11.78 2.05 8.12
N GLU A 300 10.81 1.70 8.98
CA GLU A 300 10.34 0.31 9.16
C GLU A 300 9.07 0.03 8.34
N ASN A 301 8.27 1.06 8.03
CA ASN A 301 7.08 0.98 7.17
C ASN A 301 7.40 1.22 5.69
N VAL A 302 8.65 1.57 5.37
CA VAL A 302 9.15 1.64 4.00
C VAL A 302 10.19 0.55 3.79
N ASN A 303 9.95 -0.31 2.81
CA ASN A 303 10.76 -1.47 2.50
C ASN A 303 11.30 -1.38 1.07
N VAL A 304 12.33 -2.16 0.76
CA VAL A 304 12.74 -2.46 -0.61
C VAL A 304 12.60 -3.94 -0.89
N TYR A 305 12.24 -4.25 -2.12
CA TYR A 305 12.29 -5.59 -2.70
C TYR A 305 13.35 -5.62 -3.79
N LYS A 306 14.19 -6.65 -3.80
CA LYS A 306 15.19 -6.89 -4.85
C LYS A 306 14.73 -8.02 -5.76
N PRO A 307 14.20 -7.72 -6.97
CA PRO A 307 13.61 -8.73 -7.81
C PRO A 307 14.63 -9.68 -8.45
N TYR A 308 15.76 -9.14 -8.90
CA TYR A 308 16.76 -9.93 -9.61
C TYR A 308 17.93 -10.29 -8.71
N SER A 309 18.38 -11.54 -8.80
CA SER A 309 19.65 -11.97 -8.21
C SER A 309 20.84 -11.53 -9.09
N GLY A 310 22.02 -11.45 -8.47
CA GLY A 310 23.25 -11.07 -9.16
C GLY A 310 23.35 -9.57 -9.49
N GLN A 311 24.15 -9.25 -10.51
CA GLN A 311 24.41 -7.90 -11.02
C GLN A 311 23.41 -7.53 -12.12
N LYS A 312 22.13 -7.44 -11.73
CA LYS A 312 21.02 -7.06 -12.61
C LYS A 312 20.28 -5.86 -12.07
N TYR A 313 19.77 -5.00 -12.95
CA TYR A 313 18.99 -3.83 -12.56
C TYR A 313 17.77 -3.60 -13.45
N ILE A 314 16.85 -2.80 -12.94
CA ILE A 314 15.70 -2.24 -13.67
C ILE A 314 16.06 -0.81 -14.04
N LEU A 315 15.88 -0.46 -15.32
CA LEU A 315 15.92 0.93 -15.73
C LEU A 315 14.61 1.60 -15.35
N MET A 316 14.66 2.41 -14.30
CA MET A 316 13.51 3.14 -13.78
C MET A 316 13.35 4.45 -14.56
N ARG A 317 12.17 4.71 -15.11
CA ARG A 317 11.85 5.89 -15.92
C ARG A 317 10.60 6.56 -15.35
N TYR A 318 10.80 7.64 -14.62
CA TYR A 318 9.72 8.41 -14.02
C TYR A 318 9.39 9.62 -14.90
N HIS A 319 8.15 9.69 -15.36
CA HIS A 319 7.65 10.75 -16.22
C HIS A 319 7.00 11.81 -15.33
N SER A 320 7.70 12.93 -15.17
CA SER A 320 7.34 14.05 -14.30
C SER A 320 7.18 15.31 -15.14
N ASN A 321 5.97 15.89 -15.21
CA ASN A 321 5.72 17.14 -15.93
C ASN A 321 6.29 17.17 -17.38
N GLY A 322 6.19 16.04 -18.09
CA GLY A 322 6.71 15.90 -19.47
C GLY A 322 8.22 15.67 -19.58
N LYS A 323 8.95 15.62 -18.46
CA LYS A 323 10.36 15.22 -18.39
C LYS A 323 10.49 13.78 -17.93
N VAL A 324 11.47 13.06 -18.46
CA VAL A 324 11.79 11.70 -18.01
C VAL A 324 13.02 11.74 -17.10
N HIS A 325 12.85 11.20 -15.90
CA HIS A 325 13.86 11.01 -14.88
C HIS A 325 14.28 9.53 -14.85
N GLU A 326 15.49 9.26 -15.33
CA GLU A 326 15.97 7.89 -15.58
C GLU A 326 17.13 7.52 -14.68
N PHE A 327 17.08 6.30 -14.12
CA PHE A 327 18.16 5.74 -13.29
C PHE A 327 18.09 4.21 -13.20
N PRO A 328 19.23 3.52 -13.07
CA PRO A 328 19.24 2.10 -12.76
C PRO A 328 18.86 1.87 -11.28
N SER A 329 18.11 0.81 -10.99
CA SER A 329 17.88 0.37 -9.62
C SER A 329 17.75 -1.14 -9.55
N GLU A 330 18.39 -1.76 -8.56
CA GLU A 330 18.15 -3.17 -8.21
C GLU A 330 16.96 -3.36 -7.27
N TYR A 331 16.27 -2.28 -6.89
CA TYR A 331 15.25 -2.28 -5.84
C TYR A 331 13.95 -1.65 -6.32
N ILE A 332 12.83 -2.15 -5.78
CA ILE A 332 11.51 -1.55 -5.84
C ILE A 332 11.08 -1.22 -4.42
N VAL A 333 10.73 0.04 -4.16
CA VAL A 333 10.22 0.48 -2.85
C VAL A 333 8.84 -0.11 -2.60
N LYS A 334 8.51 -0.47 -1.35
CA LYS A 334 7.19 -0.94 -0.90
C LYS A 334 6.78 -0.27 0.42
N ILE A 335 5.60 0.33 0.45
CA ILE A 335 5.01 1.01 1.62
C ILE A 335 3.99 0.05 2.25
N ILE A 336 4.03 -0.07 3.57
CA ILE A 336 3.11 -0.91 4.36
C ILE A 336 2.52 -0.12 5.53
N ASP A 337 1.54 -0.72 6.20
CA ASP A 337 0.89 -0.22 7.41
C ASP A 337 0.02 1.02 7.21
N TYR A 338 -1.22 0.81 6.75
CA TYR A 338 -2.14 1.90 6.41
C TYR A 338 -3.07 2.30 7.58
N GLY A 339 -2.72 1.94 8.81
CA GLY A 339 -3.61 2.05 9.98
C GLY A 339 -3.87 3.47 10.47
N ARG A 340 -3.11 4.47 10.01
CA ARG A 340 -3.17 5.86 10.50
C ARG A 340 -3.40 6.89 9.41
N ASN A 341 -3.66 6.44 8.19
CA ASN A 341 -3.55 7.31 7.03
C ASN A 341 -4.75 8.27 6.97
N TYR A 342 -4.53 9.50 6.52
CA TYR A 342 -5.58 10.34 5.97
C TYR A 342 -5.85 9.91 4.53
N ILE A 343 -7.13 9.84 4.17
CA ILE A 343 -7.58 9.68 2.79
C ILE A 343 -8.71 10.64 2.45
N ASN A 344 -8.76 11.04 1.19
CA ASN A 344 -9.93 11.67 0.57
C ASN A 344 -10.15 11.07 -0.82
N ASN A 345 -11.14 10.17 -0.93
CA ASN A 345 -11.43 9.47 -2.18
C ASN A 345 -12.49 10.18 -3.05
N GLU A 346 -12.73 11.48 -2.81
CA GLU A 346 -13.76 12.33 -3.42
C GLU A 346 -15.21 12.01 -3.01
N THR A 347 -15.45 10.82 -2.45
CA THR A 347 -16.75 10.40 -1.93
C THR A 347 -16.82 10.53 -0.42
N ILE A 348 -15.71 10.22 0.26
CA ILE A 348 -15.57 10.27 1.71
C ILE A 348 -14.11 10.51 2.09
N SER A 349 -13.93 11.27 3.16
CA SER A 349 -12.65 11.56 3.81
C SER A 349 -12.52 10.88 5.17
N THR A 350 -11.29 10.77 5.70
CA THR A 350 -11.08 10.26 7.06
C THR A 350 -11.84 11.06 8.11
N ASN A 351 -11.94 12.39 7.96
CA ASN A 351 -12.75 13.24 8.83
C ASN A 351 -14.22 12.78 8.90
N GLU A 352 -14.84 12.54 7.74
CA GLU A 352 -16.23 12.06 7.66
C GLU A 352 -16.36 10.63 8.22
N ILE A 353 -15.38 9.76 7.97
CA ILE A 353 -15.36 8.41 8.57
C ILE A 353 -15.34 8.51 10.10
N VAL A 354 -14.45 9.30 10.66
CA VAL A 354 -14.32 9.44 12.12
C VAL A 354 -15.57 10.06 12.72
N TYR A 355 -15.96 11.25 12.29
CA TYR A 355 -17.00 12.01 12.98
C TYR A 355 -18.42 11.61 12.59
N ASP A 356 -18.68 11.23 11.34
CA ASP A 356 -20.04 10.91 10.89
C ASP A 356 -20.37 9.42 11.05
N ILE A 357 -19.36 8.54 11.05
CA ILE A 357 -19.53 7.09 11.12
C ILE A 357 -19.08 6.55 12.48
N ILE A 358 -17.78 6.58 12.80
CA ILE A 358 -17.23 5.93 14.00
C ILE A 358 -17.79 6.57 15.27
N CYS A 359 -17.66 7.89 15.41
CA CYS A 359 -18.14 8.63 16.57
C CYS A 359 -19.64 8.48 16.80
N ASN A 360 -20.44 8.27 15.75
CA ASN A 360 -21.89 8.12 15.86
C ASN A 360 -22.34 6.67 16.05
N THR A 361 -21.42 5.72 16.06
CA THR A 361 -21.71 4.30 16.21
C THR A 361 -21.82 3.94 17.70
N PRO A 362 -22.94 3.37 18.17
CA PRO A 362 -23.17 3.11 19.60
C PRO A 362 -22.08 2.26 20.26
N LYS A 363 -21.53 1.26 19.55
CA LYS A 363 -20.46 0.39 20.06
C LYS A 363 -19.10 1.08 20.21
N CYS A 364 -18.92 2.24 19.57
CA CYS A 364 -17.71 3.05 19.68
C CYS A 364 -17.85 4.14 20.75
N LYS A 365 -19.01 4.29 21.42
CA LYS A 365 -19.19 5.29 22.48
C LYS A 365 -18.52 4.86 23.80
N PRO A 366 -18.16 5.82 24.69
CA PRO A 366 -18.36 7.27 24.56
C PRO A 366 -17.33 7.98 23.67
N ASP A 367 -16.08 7.50 23.65
CA ASP A 367 -14.92 8.23 23.14
C ASP A 367 -14.54 7.80 21.72
N CYS A 368 -15.53 7.73 20.82
CA CYS A 368 -15.35 7.39 19.40
C CYS A 368 -14.47 6.15 19.10
N GLY A 369 -14.41 5.19 20.03
CA GLY A 369 -13.65 3.96 19.89
C GLY A 369 -12.17 4.09 20.24
N ASP A 370 -11.80 5.08 21.05
CA ASP A 370 -10.46 5.30 21.63
C ASP A 370 -9.83 3.97 22.10
N LYS A 371 -10.52 3.25 22.99
CA LYS A 371 -10.08 1.97 23.58
C LYS A 371 -10.14 0.74 22.66
N VAL A 372 -10.54 0.93 21.41
CA VAL A 372 -10.69 -0.14 20.41
C VAL A 372 -9.91 0.16 19.13
N GLY A 373 -8.85 0.98 19.26
CA GLY A 373 -7.87 1.19 18.21
C GLY A 373 -8.13 2.39 17.31
N TYR A 374 -9.06 3.28 17.70
CA TYR A 374 -9.36 4.51 16.95
C TYR A 374 -8.76 5.77 17.57
N GLU A 375 -8.09 5.69 18.73
CA GLU A 375 -7.44 6.82 19.42
C GLU A 375 -6.62 7.69 18.45
N THR A 376 -5.67 7.07 17.74
CA THR A 376 -4.75 7.78 16.84
C THR A 376 -5.46 8.49 15.68
N ILE A 377 -6.52 7.89 15.12
CA ILE A 377 -7.17 8.44 13.93
C ILE A 377 -8.19 9.54 14.24
N GLN A 378 -8.61 9.69 15.50
CA GLN A 378 -9.57 10.72 15.91
C GLN A 378 -8.97 12.13 15.87
N GLY A 379 -7.65 12.26 16.00
CA GLY A 379 -6.96 13.56 15.94
C GLY A 379 -7.21 14.47 17.15
N ASP A 380 -7.86 13.97 18.19
CA ASP A 380 -8.21 14.75 19.40
C ASP A 380 -6.96 15.07 20.26
N TYR A 381 -5.83 14.41 20.01
CA TYR A 381 -4.52 14.71 20.58
C TYR A 381 -3.59 15.32 19.52
N ILE A 382 -3.80 16.59 19.16
CA ILE A 382 -2.86 17.32 18.28
C ILE A 382 -1.43 17.33 18.89
N ASP A 383 -1.33 17.24 20.22
CA ASP A 383 -0.06 17.13 20.96
C ASP A 383 0.66 15.77 20.76
N PHE A 384 0.04 14.78 20.10
CA PHE A 384 0.70 13.52 19.75
C PHE A 384 1.43 13.64 18.41
N HIS A 385 2.54 14.38 18.44
CA HIS A 385 3.48 14.46 17.33
C HIS A 385 2.90 14.92 15.99
N ASN A 386 1.91 15.82 16.00
CA ASN A 386 1.24 16.30 14.78
C ASN A 386 0.55 15.20 13.96
N ILE A 387 0.29 14.02 14.55
CA ILE A 387 -0.49 12.95 13.94
C ILE A 387 -1.96 13.33 14.05
N ASN A 388 -2.56 13.72 12.93
CA ASN A 388 -3.96 14.10 12.88
C ASN A 388 -4.64 13.56 11.60
N PRO A 389 -5.00 12.27 11.55
CA PRO A 389 -5.51 11.63 10.35
C PRO A 389 -6.85 12.15 9.84
N VAL A 390 -7.53 13.09 10.52
CA VAL A 390 -8.74 13.74 9.99
C VAL A 390 -8.43 14.92 9.05
N VAL A 391 -7.19 15.38 8.97
CA VAL A 391 -6.75 16.41 8.01
C VAL A 391 -5.59 15.88 7.16
N PRO A 392 -5.37 16.41 5.94
CA PRO A 392 -4.13 16.11 5.21
C PRO A 392 -2.94 16.83 5.87
N ASN A 393 -1.76 16.20 5.81
CA ASN A 393 -0.49 16.81 6.20
C ASN A 393 0.67 16.26 5.34
N ALA A 394 0.89 16.85 4.17
CA ALA A 394 1.98 16.54 3.26
C ALA A 394 3.38 16.75 3.88
N SER A 395 3.51 17.51 4.97
CA SER A 395 4.78 17.66 5.68
C SER A 395 5.10 16.48 6.60
N HIS A 396 4.07 15.86 7.20
CA HIS A 396 4.23 14.74 8.13
C HIS A 396 4.98 13.55 7.51
N ASP A 397 4.69 13.27 6.25
CA ASP A 397 5.30 12.14 5.53
C ASP A 397 6.78 12.39 5.17
N LEU A 398 7.39 13.52 5.56
CA LEU A 398 8.84 13.72 5.47
C LEU A 398 9.65 12.89 6.48
N ARG A 399 9.01 12.30 7.50
CA ARG A 399 9.65 11.60 8.63
C ARG A 399 10.79 10.66 8.23
N VAL A 400 10.52 9.72 7.33
CA VAL A 400 11.52 8.73 6.89
C VAL A 400 12.72 9.40 6.22
N PHE A 401 12.51 10.50 5.49
CA PHE A 401 13.60 11.24 4.88
C PHE A 401 14.36 12.06 5.91
N ALA A 402 13.68 12.77 6.80
CA ALA A 402 14.31 13.55 7.87
C ALA A 402 15.25 12.68 8.72
N ASN A 403 14.75 11.52 9.18
CA ASN A 403 15.51 10.60 10.01
C ASN A 403 16.75 10.03 9.31
N LEU A 404 16.67 9.82 7.98
CA LEU A 404 17.77 9.22 7.21
C LEU A 404 18.66 10.27 6.52
N ASN A 405 18.23 11.51 6.36
CA ASN A 405 18.99 12.59 5.72
C ASN A 405 20.26 12.91 6.52
N ASP A 406 20.15 12.93 7.84
CA ASP A 406 21.30 13.17 8.73
C ASP A 406 22.28 12.00 8.72
N ILE A 407 21.78 10.78 8.67
CA ILE A 407 22.59 9.56 8.60
C ILE A 407 23.32 9.48 7.25
N MET A 408 22.58 9.62 6.15
CA MET A 408 23.16 9.47 4.83
C MET A 408 24.00 10.67 4.45
N TRP A 409 23.50 11.89 4.57
CA TRP A 409 24.17 13.06 3.99
C TRP A 409 24.75 14.01 5.04
N LYS A 410 24.56 13.75 6.34
CA LYS A 410 24.97 14.65 7.43
C LYS A 410 24.44 16.06 7.20
N GLY A 411 23.21 16.14 6.69
CA GLY A 411 22.55 17.36 6.26
C GLY A 411 23.26 18.13 5.14
N ARG A 412 24.28 17.59 4.46
CA ARG A 412 25.11 18.39 3.53
C ARG A 412 24.44 18.73 2.21
N ILE A 413 23.47 17.92 1.79
CA ILE A 413 22.88 18.00 0.45
C ILE A 413 21.49 18.62 0.54
N TYR A 414 20.69 18.20 1.51
CA TYR A 414 19.38 18.75 1.80
C TYR A 414 19.46 19.48 3.15
N LYS A 415 20.05 20.68 3.13
CA LYS A 415 20.40 21.47 4.32
C LYS A 415 19.20 22.15 4.96
N ASP A 416 18.27 22.63 4.15
CA ASP A 416 17.09 23.35 4.61
C ASP A 416 15.87 22.46 4.55
N LEU A 417 15.95 21.35 5.29
CA LEU A 417 14.83 20.46 5.57
C LEU A 417 14.19 20.89 6.90
N TYR A 418 12.88 21.08 6.87
CA TYR A 418 12.09 21.34 8.07
C TYR A 418 11.39 20.09 8.55
N TYR A 419 11.62 19.77 9.82
CA TYR A 419 10.95 18.67 10.48
C TYR A 419 11.03 18.91 11.99
N GLU A 420 9.90 19.14 12.67
CA GLU A 420 9.91 19.64 14.05
C GLU A 420 10.11 18.57 15.12
N GLU A 421 9.41 17.43 15.03
CA GLU A 421 9.40 16.41 16.08
C GLU A 421 9.90 15.05 15.59
N GLU A 422 10.22 14.14 16.51
CA GLU A 422 10.70 12.79 16.17
C GLU A 422 9.70 11.98 15.32
N TYR A 423 8.40 12.18 15.55
CA TYR A 423 7.34 11.38 14.91
C TYR A 423 6.47 12.13 13.91
N GLY A 424 6.59 13.46 13.81
CA GLY A 424 5.79 14.26 12.89
C GLY A 424 6.18 15.73 12.85
N THR A 425 5.57 16.47 11.94
CA THR A 425 5.74 17.93 11.78
C THR A 425 4.40 18.53 11.37
N PRO A 426 4.05 19.76 11.77
CA PRO A 426 2.85 20.42 11.29
C PRO A 426 2.92 20.65 9.77
N GLU A 427 1.75 20.80 9.15
CA GLU A 427 1.65 21.08 7.72
C GLU A 427 2.29 22.43 7.39
N ASP A 428 3.23 22.40 6.45
CA ASP A 428 3.90 23.56 5.88
C ASP A 428 4.11 23.37 4.37
N LEU A 429 3.27 24.08 3.60
CA LEU A 429 3.30 24.10 2.14
C LEU A 429 4.00 25.35 1.57
N THR A 430 4.78 26.06 2.39
CA THR A 430 5.46 27.29 1.98
C THR A 430 6.85 27.04 1.37
N GLY A 431 7.25 25.77 1.31
CA GLY A 431 8.55 25.34 0.81
C GLY A 431 8.70 25.37 -0.71
N ASP A 432 9.89 24.94 -1.13
CA ASP A 432 10.26 24.69 -2.51
C ASP A 432 11.43 23.68 -2.58
N ALA A 433 11.97 23.45 -3.78
CA ALA A 433 13.08 22.51 -3.99
C ALA A 433 14.38 22.85 -3.21
N ASP A 434 14.54 24.08 -2.72
CA ASP A 434 15.67 24.51 -1.90
C ASP A 434 15.32 24.56 -0.41
N HIS A 435 14.05 24.76 -0.06
CA HIS A 435 13.51 24.85 1.30
C HIS A 435 12.45 23.75 1.49
N ILE A 436 12.86 22.55 1.88
CA ILE A 436 11.99 21.36 1.89
C ILE A 436 11.08 21.43 3.12
N ARG A 437 9.78 21.69 2.89
CA ARG A 437 8.75 21.74 3.95
C ARG A 437 7.67 20.67 3.78
N SER A 438 7.51 20.12 2.57
CA SER A 438 6.54 19.06 2.24
C SER A 438 7.12 17.95 1.35
N ILE A 439 6.39 16.84 1.18
CA ILE A 439 6.75 15.79 0.22
C ILE A 439 6.83 16.28 -1.25
N HIS A 440 6.10 17.35 -1.61
CA HIS A 440 6.15 17.94 -2.94
C HIS A 440 7.49 18.65 -3.17
N ASP A 441 7.95 19.40 -2.17
CA ASP A 441 9.24 20.08 -2.17
C ASP A 441 10.38 19.08 -2.23
N LEU A 442 10.27 17.98 -1.48
CA LEU A 442 11.27 16.93 -1.48
C LEU A 442 11.39 16.25 -2.84
N ARG A 443 10.27 15.94 -3.51
CA ARG A 443 10.30 15.45 -4.90
C ARG A 443 11.04 16.45 -5.79
N ALA A 444 10.67 17.72 -5.73
CA ALA A 444 11.30 18.76 -6.56
C ALA A 444 12.81 18.89 -6.28
N ALA A 445 13.21 18.82 -5.01
CA ALA A 445 14.61 18.81 -4.58
C ALA A 445 15.39 17.60 -5.14
N LEU A 446 14.81 16.40 -5.06
CA LEU A 446 15.37 15.18 -5.64
C LEU A 446 15.50 15.30 -7.18
N GLU A 447 14.51 15.84 -7.86
CA GLU A 447 14.55 16.08 -9.31
C GLU A 447 15.65 17.06 -9.72
N LYS A 448 15.88 18.08 -8.88
CA LYS A 448 16.92 19.10 -9.06
C LYS A 448 18.33 18.56 -8.77
N THR A 449 18.49 17.68 -7.78
CA THR A 449 19.81 17.33 -7.23
C THR A 449 20.24 15.89 -7.49
N ALA A 450 19.34 14.91 -7.41
CA ALA A 450 19.69 13.49 -7.52
C ALA A 450 20.23 13.17 -8.93
N PHE A 451 19.49 13.59 -9.96
CA PHE A 451 19.78 13.23 -11.35
C PHE A 451 21.04 13.87 -11.93
N PRO A 452 21.37 15.16 -11.65
CA PRO A 452 22.62 15.73 -12.13
C PRO A 452 23.84 15.26 -11.34
N ASN A 453 23.74 15.14 -10.01
CA ASN A 453 24.90 15.00 -9.14
C ASN A 453 25.30 13.55 -8.84
N TYR A 454 24.35 12.62 -8.79
CA TYR A 454 24.61 11.23 -8.41
C TYR A 454 24.72 10.28 -9.60
N ASN A 455 24.59 10.81 -10.82
CA ASN A 455 24.63 9.99 -12.03
C ASN A 455 25.98 9.26 -12.18
N ASN A 456 27.09 9.90 -11.79
CA ASN A 456 28.42 9.28 -11.88
C ASN A 456 28.61 8.13 -10.87
N ASP A 457 28.17 8.33 -9.62
CA ASP A 457 28.25 7.29 -8.59
C ASP A 457 27.37 6.08 -8.94
N MET A 458 26.17 6.33 -9.47
CA MET A 458 25.29 5.26 -9.96
C MET A 458 25.88 4.54 -11.16
N LYS A 459 26.38 5.27 -12.16
CA LYS A 459 27.05 4.67 -13.32
C LYS A 459 28.18 3.76 -12.88
N LYS A 460 28.97 4.18 -11.88
CA LYS A 460 30.03 3.36 -11.30
C LYS A 460 29.50 2.12 -10.56
N LYS A 461 28.44 2.26 -9.76
CA LYS A 461 27.84 1.12 -9.03
C LYS A 461 27.34 0.04 -10.00
N TYR A 462 26.61 0.47 -11.03
CA TYR A 462 25.96 -0.41 -12.00
C TYR A 462 26.82 -0.67 -13.25
N GLU A 463 28.11 -0.30 -13.22
CA GLU A 463 29.04 -0.54 -14.32
C GLU A 463 29.19 -2.05 -14.54
N GLY A 464 28.91 -2.51 -15.77
CA GLY A 464 28.96 -3.92 -16.13
C GLY A 464 27.75 -4.76 -15.67
N TRP A 465 26.76 -4.15 -15.00
CA TRP A 465 25.53 -4.85 -14.64
C TRP A 465 24.62 -5.01 -15.87
N GLU A 466 23.84 -6.09 -15.89
CA GLU A 466 22.88 -6.39 -16.95
C GLU A 466 21.55 -5.66 -16.68
N GLN A 467 21.04 -4.96 -17.68
CA GLN A 467 19.69 -4.39 -17.62
C GLN A 467 18.66 -5.50 -17.83
N ALA A 468 17.93 -5.86 -16.78
CA ALA A 468 16.95 -6.95 -16.83
C ALA A 468 15.57 -6.49 -17.28
N ALA A 469 15.22 -5.22 -17.02
CA ALA A 469 13.91 -4.67 -17.34
C ALA A 469 13.91 -3.14 -17.44
N ILE A 470 12.78 -2.61 -17.89
CA ILE A 470 12.42 -1.18 -17.87
C ILE A 470 11.09 -1.03 -17.12
N MET A 471 11.00 -0.01 -16.26
CA MET A 471 9.76 0.36 -15.57
C MET A 471 9.47 1.84 -15.79
N ASP A 472 8.38 2.14 -16.49
CA ASP A 472 7.91 3.50 -16.76
C ASP A 472 6.77 3.87 -15.79
N VAL A 473 6.95 4.89 -14.95
CA VAL A 473 5.98 5.36 -13.94
C VAL A 473 5.56 6.79 -14.26
N TYR A 474 4.26 7.10 -14.19
CA TYR A 474 3.69 8.35 -14.69
C TYR A 474 3.00 9.18 -13.60
N ASP A 475 3.10 10.51 -13.67
CA ASP A 475 2.37 11.42 -12.78
C ASP A 475 1.05 11.94 -13.36
N ASP A 476 0.71 11.54 -14.59
CA ASP A 476 -0.49 11.98 -15.31
C ASP A 476 -1.68 11.01 -15.16
N GLY A 477 -1.58 10.03 -14.25
CA GLY A 477 -2.62 9.07 -13.90
C GLY A 477 -2.68 7.83 -14.80
N ARG A 478 -1.75 7.65 -15.74
CA ARG A 478 -1.58 6.40 -16.47
C ARG A 478 -1.11 5.27 -15.56
N ASP A 479 -1.48 4.04 -15.92
CA ASP A 479 -0.88 2.86 -15.32
C ASP A 479 0.63 2.81 -15.64
N TYR A 480 1.45 2.35 -14.71
CA TYR A 480 2.86 2.12 -14.97
C TYR A 480 3.03 0.97 -15.96
N GLU A 481 4.11 1.03 -16.74
CA GLU A 481 4.45 -0.02 -17.69
C GLU A 481 5.71 -0.75 -17.22
N PHE A 482 5.71 -2.07 -17.36
CA PHE A 482 6.86 -2.91 -17.04
C PHE A 482 7.21 -3.82 -18.21
N LYS A 483 8.47 -3.79 -18.63
CA LYS A 483 8.98 -4.56 -19.77
C LYS A 483 10.26 -5.29 -19.42
N VAL A 484 10.25 -6.62 -19.54
CA VAL A 484 11.45 -7.47 -19.47
C VAL A 484 12.24 -7.35 -20.78
N ILE A 485 13.58 -7.36 -20.69
CA ILE A 485 14.49 -7.24 -21.86
C ILE A 485 14.94 -8.60 -22.35
#